data_AF-A0A7M7PTM6-F1
#
_entry.id   AF-A0A7M7PTM6-F1
#
_cell.length_a   1.000
_cell.length_b   1.000
_cell.length_c   1.000
_cell.angle_alpha   90.00
_cell.angle_beta   90.00
_cell.angle_gamma   90.00
#
_symmetry.space_group_name_H-M   'P 1'
#
loop_
_entity.id
_entity.type
_entity.pdbx_description
1 polymer ?
#
loop_
_entity_poly.entity_id
_entity_poly.type
_entity_poly.pdbx_seq_one_letter_code
_entity_poly.pdbx_strand_id
1 'polypeptide(L)'
;MQGHVAIQQRLQQQQQRISLQMLQQGRQGVHQLPGAAASAAALAIRQPGPTWLQQPRQQLQVTSTQQQSLQVCQQIQAAPGQVQVQMVRPLSAGAVQTVTTSTLQPGSAQLALQQQQQQQQQNQHYQNLARSQAASTQDQIQAQERAHAANHAQAVAKAAREQREQEQHQQARIAAQRLQSSQLEQQQTQMVQIKKLQEEMSVIQTKAQQHRNKKRLILSQIKRGEEYQQALRSKLSGSKQSGMNRQVFQSCQRQLQDVQEQERKLRSELNHVEKGLEECRLKSNQLDQHIHLATTAAASRLSPQELQKHQLQQQQQQLSQQLAQRQIQQQQQQKLQQQQQQQQQQVQLQQQKANETTRPKHPAQLPDLNIVLDVPRQSLYTPMPIKPVLEIKHSQEGIVLSWKADPDGGASKIDVKRYLLYAYQESESATPNTDLWKKIGAVDALPLPMACTLTHFKAGSMYHFAVCAISKHSRPGVFSNIGSINLP
;
A
#
# COMPACT_ATOMS: atom_id res chain seq x y z
N MET A 1 4.44 -13.53 -27.43
CA MET A 1 5.47 -12.61 -26.89
C MET A 1 5.60 -11.31 -27.67
N GLN A 2 5.47 -11.29 -29.01
CA GLN A 2 5.59 -10.05 -29.81
C GLN A 2 4.50 -8.97 -29.54
N GLY A 3 3.28 -9.36 -29.14
CA GLY A 3 2.20 -8.40 -28.83
C GLY A 3 2.43 -7.58 -27.55
N HIS A 4 3.11 -8.14 -26.55
CA HIS A 4 3.41 -7.44 -25.30
C HIS A 4 4.50 -6.38 -25.51
N VAL A 5 5.51 -6.69 -26.34
CA VAL A 5 6.56 -5.74 -26.74
C VAL A 5 5.97 -4.60 -27.55
N ALA A 6 5.03 -4.86 -28.48
CA ALA A 6 4.38 -3.82 -29.27
C ALA A 6 3.46 -2.88 -28.46
N ILE A 7 2.86 -3.37 -27.36
CA ILE A 7 2.06 -2.54 -26.44
C ILE A 7 2.97 -1.71 -25.55
N GLN A 8 4.06 -2.29 -25.04
CA GLN A 8 5.04 -1.58 -24.23
C GLN A 8 5.77 -0.50 -25.05
N GLN A 9 6.08 -0.80 -26.32
CA GLN A 9 6.71 0.13 -27.26
C GLN A 9 5.76 1.25 -27.69
N ARG A 10 4.44 1.00 -27.79
CA ARG A 10 3.44 2.05 -27.99
C ARG A 10 3.26 2.94 -26.76
N LEU A 11 3.28 2.35 -25.56
CA LEU A 11 3.20 3.11 -24.30
C LEU A 11 4.46 4.00 -24.12
N GLN A 12 5.64 3.48 -24.50
CA GLN A 12 6.89 4.22 -24.49
C GLN A 12 6.92 5.32 -25.55
N GLN A 13 6.45 5.06 -26.77
CA GLN A 13 6.30 6.09 -27.81
C GLN A 13 5.27 7.16 -27.41
N GLN A 14 4.19 6.79 -26.73
CA GLN A 14 3.18 7.73 -26.24
C GLN A 14 3.76 8.63 -25.12
N GLN A 15 4.53 8.06 -24.18
CA GLN A 15 5.24 8.84 -23.16
C GLN A 15 6.32 9.76 -23.76
N GLN A 16 7.05 9.31 -24.79
CA GLN A 16 8.04 10.13 -25.50
C GLN A 16 7.39 11.27 -26.29
N ARG A 17 6.23 11.03 -26.93
CA ARG A 17 5.48 12.09 -27.64
C ARG A 17 4.96 13.16 -26.70
N ILE A 18 4.44 12.77 -25.53
CA ILE A 18 3.99 13.71 -24.49
C ILE A 18 5.19 14.54 -23.98
N SER A 19 6.35 13.90 -23.77
CA SER A 19 7.57 14.58 -23.33
C SER A 19 8.13 15.55 -24.38
N LEU A 20 8.07 15.19 -25.67
CA LEU A 20 8.51 16.04 -26.78
C LEU A 20 7.54 17.20 -27.05
N GLN A 21 6.22 17.02 -26.88
CA GLN A 21 5.25 18.11 -26.93
C GLN A 21 5.47 19.13 -25.81
N MET A 22 5.82 18.68 -24.60
CA MET A 22 6.16 19.55 -23.47
C MET A 22 7.46 20.34 -23.71
N LEU A 23 8.45 19.75 -24.39
CA LEU A 23 9.71 20.42 -24.77
C LEU A 23 9.55 21.40 -25.94
N GLN A 24 8.68 21.12 -26.92
CA GLN A 24 8.41 22.04 -28.03
C GLN A 24 7.60 23.27 -27.60
N GLN A 25 6.68 23.13 -26.63
CA GLN A 25 5.92 24.25 -26.08
C GLN A 25 6.78 25.14 -25.15
N GLY A 26 7.84 24.60 -24.54
CA GLY A 26 8.83 25.40 -23.79
C GLY A 26 9.80 26.21 -24.66
N ARG A 27 9.87 25.94 -25.98
CA ARG A 27 10.80 26.63 -26.91
C ARG A 27 10.18 27.76 -27.72
N GLN A 28 8.86 27.96 -27.69
CA GLN A 28 8.21 29.05 -28.44
C GLN A 28 8.02 30.35 -27.64
N GLY A 29 8.57 30.43 -26.43
CA GLY A 29 8.53 31.63 -25.59
C GLY A 29 9.79 32.51 -25.61
N VAL A 30 10.79 32.22 -26.45
CA VAL A 30 12.05 33.00 -26.48
C VAL A 30 12.46 33.31 -27.91
N HIS A 31 11.87 34.36 -28.47
CA HIS A 31 12.45 35.12 -29.57
C HIS A 31 12.70 36.56 -29.10
N GLN A 32 13.96 36.90 -28.82
CA GLN A 32 14.60 38.14 -29.26
C GLN A 32 16.14 37.98 -29.19
N LEU A 33 16.80 38.45 -30.24
CA LEU A 33 18.22 38.36 -30.66
C LEU A 33 19.18 39.18 -29.74
N PRO A 34 20.47 39.39 -30.09
CA PRO A 34 21.57 38.43 -30.28
C PRO A 34 22.81 38.81 -29.41
N GLY A 35 23.84 37.95 -29.36
CA GLY A 35 25.22 38.44 -29.17
C GLY A 35 26.10 37.71 -28.16
N ALA A 36 27.21 37.21 -28.72
CA ALA A 36 28.55 37.13 -28.13
C ALA A 36 28.88 36.07 -27.05
N ALA A 37 29.69 35.13 -27.53
CA ALA A 37 30.93 34.65 -26.95
C ALA A 37 30.87 33.62 -25.82
N ALA A 38 31.27 32.41 -26.23
CA ALA A 38 31.76 31.34 -25.39
C ALA A 38 32.93 31.79 -24.50
N SER A 39 32.99 31.26 -23.27
CA SER A 39 34.25 30.77 -22.75
C SER A 39 34.07 29.73 -21.65
N ALA A 40 34.96 28.75 -21.67
CA ALA A 40 35.09 27.66 -20.74
C ALA A 40 35.62 28.13 -19.38
N ALA A 41 35.22 27.46 -18.31
CA ALA A 41 36.09 27.18 -17.16
C ALA A 41 35.44 26.15 -16.24
N ALA A 42 36.02 24.96 -16.22
CA ALA A 42 35.98 24.08 -15.06
C ALA A 42 36.69 24.77 -13.89
N LEU A 43 36.17 24.67 -12.67
CA LEU A 43 36.96 24.73 -11.43
C LEU A 43 36.12 24.28 -10.22
N ALA A 44 36.40 23.04 -9.84
CA ALA A 44 36.71 22.57 -8.49
C ALA A 44 36.38 23.45 -7.25
N ILE A 45 35.66 22.79 -6.31
CA ILE A 45 35.91 22.73 -4.86
C ILE A 45 35.75 24.04 -4.05
N ARG A 46 34.82 24.03 -3.08
CA ARG A 46 35.09 24.15 -1.61
C ARG A 46 33.79 24.33 -0.83
N GLN A 47 33.50 23.35 0.02
CA GLN A 47 32.84 23.61 1.31
C GLN A 47 33.79 24.43 2.19
N PRO A 48 33.25 25.28 3.08
CA PRO A 48 33.57 25.06 4.49
C PRO A 48 32.36 25.22 5.41
N GLY A 49 32.32 24.37 6.43
CA GLY A 49 31.52 24.56 7.63
C GLY A 49 32.12 25.62 8.57
N PRO A 50 31.74 25.61 9.87
CA PRO A 50 30.96 26.70 10.45
C PRO A 50 31.75 27.50 11.50
N THR A 51 31.37 28.75 11.76
CA THR A 51 31.74 29.43 13.01
C THR A 51 30.59 30.25 13.55
N TRP A 52 30.35 30.04 14.84
CA TRP A 52 29.33 30.60 15.71
C TRP A 52 29.54 32.08 16.01
N LEU A 53 28.45 32.81 16.32
CA LEU A 53 28.34 33.70 17.48
C LEU A 53 26.89 34.22 17.66
N GLN A 54 26.32 33.91 18.85
CA GLN A 54 25.48 34.74 19.74
C GLN A 54 24.25 35.52 19.18
N GLN A 55 23.08 35.63 19.82
CA GLN A 55 22.44 35.15 21.06
C GLN A 55 20.97 35.70 21.01
N PRO A 56 20.15 35.70 22.09
CA PRO A 56 19.00 34.82 22.30
C PRO A 56 17.63 35.41 21.94
N ARG A 57 16.69 34.53 21.56
CA ARG A 57 15.29 34.84 21.28
C ARG A 57 14.47 34.63 22.55
N GLN A 58 13.89 35.68 23.11
CA GLN A 58 12.91 35.55 24.19
C GLN A 58 11.63 34.88 23.66
N GLN A 59 11.24 33.79 24.32
CA GLN A 59 9.94 33.16 24.22
C GLN A 59 8.94 33.97 25.06
N LEU A 60 7.85 34.43 24.44
CA LEU A 60 6.64 34.79 25.18
C LEU A 60 5.62 33.69 24.98
N GLN A 61 5.36 33.00 26.09
CA GLN A 61 4.34 31.97 26.24
C GLN A 61 2.95 32.61 26.23
N VAL A 62 2.02 31.82 25.69
CA VAL A 62 0.59 32.06 25.63
C VAL A 62 -0.05 31.52 26.91
N THR A 63 -0.77 32.36 27.65
CA THR A 63 -1.84 31.96 28.58
C THR A 63 -2.89 33.08 28.57
N SER A 64 -4.07 32.83 28.00
CA SER A 64 -5.32 32.55 28.73
C SER A 64 -5.82 33.72 29.58
N THR A 65 -6.96 34.32 29.20
CA THR A 65 -8.23 34.40 29.96
C THR A 65 -9.05 35.61 29.47
N GLN A 66 -10.17 35.40 28.76
CA GLN A 66 -11.36 36.21 29.01
C GLN A 66 -12.65 35.51 28.54
N GLN A 67 -13.44 35.11 29.54
CA GLN A 67 -14.82 34.66 29.47
C GLN A 67 -15.77 35.85 29.24
N GLN A 68 -16.76 35.61 28.36
CA GLN A 68 -18.18 35.99 28.47
C GLN A 68 -18.54 37.43 28.84
N SER A 69 -19.18 38.16 27.93
CA SER A 69 -20.67 38.22 27.90
C SER A 69 -21.15 39.26 26.88
N LEU A 70 -21.83 38.76 25.84
CA LEU A 70 -22.86 39.48 25.11
C LEU A 70 -24.17 38.88 25.57
N GLN A 71 -25.06 39.65 26.19
CA GLN A 71 -26.47 39.63 25.80
C GLN A 71 -27.33 40.71 26.48
N VAL A 72 -28.20 41.27 25.63
CA VAL A 72 -29.57 41.74 25.91
C VAL A 72 -29.74 43.22 26.31
N CYS A 73 -30.21 43.98 25.32
CA CYS A 73 -31.11 45.12 25.50
C CYS A 73 -32.35 44.72 26.30
N GLN A 74 -32.72 45.49 27.33
CA GLN A 74 -34.11 45.91 27.55
C GLN A 74 -34.20 47.05 28.58
N GLN A 75 -35.03 48.03 28.21
CA GLN A 75 -35.77 49.05 28.98
C GLN A 75 -35.42 49.31 30.45
N ILE A 76 -35.33 50.60 30.81
CA ILE A 76 -36.21 51.27 31.80
C ILE A 76 -36.06 52.80 31.66
N GLN A 77 -37.20 53.49 31.57
CA GLN A 77 -37.37 54.93 31.76
C GLN A 77 -37.25 55.28 33.25
N ALA A 78 -36.63 56.42 33.61
CA ALA A 78 -37.10 57.41 34.63
C ALA A 78 -35.97 58.30 35.21
N ALA A 79 -36.02 59.59 34.86
CA ALA A 79 -35.91 60.79 35.73
C ALA A 79 -34.68 60.98 36.70
N PRO A 80 -34.57 62.10 37.45
CA PRO A 80 -33.59 63.16 37.19
C PRO A 80 -32.54 63.31 38.31
N GLY A 81 -31.36 63.85 37.97
CA GLY A 81 -30.29 64.12 38.94
C GLY A 81 -29.77 65.55 38.84
N GLN A 82 -30.09 66.35 39.86
CA GLN A 82 -29.49 67.66 40.10
C GLN A 82 -27.97 67.58 40.14
N VAL A 83 -27.29 68.52 39.48
CA VAL A 83 -25.96 68.95 39.91
C VAL A 83 -25.99 70.46 40.03
N GLN A 84 -25.97 70.90 41.29
CA GLN A 84 -25.79 72.28 41.72
C GLN A 84 -24.51 72.87 41.10
N VAL A 85 -24.64 73.98 40.38
CA VAL A 85 -23.52 74.91 40.14
C VAL A 85 -23.71 76.09 41.08
N GLN A 86 -22.75 76.19 42.00
CA GLN A 86 -22.69 77.09 43.13
C GLN A 86 -22.52 78.54 42.64
N MET A 87 -23.50 79.39 42.95
CA MET A 87 -23.39 80.85 42.77
C MET A 87 -22.38 81.41 43.78
N VAL A 88 -21.27 81.96 43.27
CA VAL A 88 -20.39 82.82 44.05
C VAL A 88 -20.76 84.28 43.74
N ARG A 89 -21.34 84.93 44.74
CA ARG A 89 -21.86 86.29 44.74
C ARG A 89 -20.76 87.23 45.25
N PRO A 90 -20.38 88.32 44.55
CA PRO A 90 -19.57 89.36 45.17
C PRO A 90 -20.42 90.27 46.05
N LEU A 91 -19.84 90.55 47.21
CA LEU A 91 -20.37 91.27 48.37
C LEU A 91 -20.77 92.71 48.07
N SER A 92 -21.98 93.07 48.51
CA SER A 92 -22.44 94.43 48.72
C SER A 92 -21.85 94.99 50.01
N ALA A 93 -20.92 95.94 49.90
CA ALA A 93 -20.44 96.73 51.04
C ALA A 93 -21.24 98.04 51.11
N GLY A 94 -22.18 98.09 52.04
CA GLY A 94 -22.79 99.34 52.50
C GLY A 94 -21.89 99.98 53.54
N ALA A 95 -21.42 101.21 53.27
CA ALA A 95 -20.86 102.09 54.27
C ALA A 95 -21.75 103.33 54.36
N VAL A 96 -22.42 103.45 55.49
CA VAL A 96 -23.20 104.61 55.93
C VAL A 96 -22.20 105.69 56.34
N GLN A 97 -22.22 106.84 55.68
CA GLN A 97 -21.76 108.10 56.26
C GLN A 97 -22.85 109.15 56.05
N THR A 98 -23.53 109.48 57.13
CA THR A 98 -24.21 110.74 57.35
C THR A 98 -23.14 111.84 57.45
N VAL A 99 -23.34 112.98 56.78
CA VAL A 99 -23.10 114.35 57.29
C VAL A 99 -23.33 115.40 56.19
N THR A 100 -24.24 116.31 56.53
CA THR A 100 -24.44 117.70 56.10
C THR A 100 -24.76 118.04 54.64
N THR A 101 -26.00 118.48 54.48
CA THR A 101 -26.49 119.53 53.59
C THR A 101 -25.46 120.61 53.30
N SER A 102 -25.08 120.76 52.04
CA SER A 102 -24.65 122.03 51.47
C SER A 102 -25.17 122.10 50.04
N THR A 103 -26.17 122.96 49.89
CA THR A 103 -26.67 123.55 48.66
C THR A 103 -25.48 123.97 47.78
N LEU A 104 -25.49 123.60 46.49
CA LEU A 104 -25.23 124.48 45.33
C LEU A 104 -24.97 123.69 44.02
N GLN A 105 -25.55 124.23 42.94
CA GLN A 105 -25.33 123.99 41.50
C GLN A 105 -26.14 122.90 40.77
N PRO A 106 -27.14 123.30 39.95
CA PRO A 106 -27.91 122.43 39.03
C PRO A 106 -27.14 121.81 37.85
N GLY A 107 -25.81 121.90 37.78
CA GLY A 107 -25.02 121.50 36.59
C GLY A 107 -24.24 120.17 36.71
N SER A 108 -23.94 119.70 37.92
CA SER A 108 -23.05 118.55 38.14
C SER A 108 -23.76 117.19 38.11
N ALA A 109 -25.02 117.13 38.55
CA ALA A 109 -25.84 115.92 38.49
C ALA A 109 -26.16 115.50 37.04
N GLN A 110 -26.34 116.47 36.14
CA GLN A 110 -26.64 116.23 34.73
C GLN A 110 -25.41 115.72 33.98
N LEU A 111 -24.21 116.23 34.31
CA LEU A 111 -22.94 115.75 33.77
C LEU A 111 -22.61 114.33 34.26
N ALA A 112 -22.83 114.05 35.55
CA ALA A 112 -22.62 112.71 36.11
C ALA A 112 -23.60 111.67 35.54
N LEU A 113 -24.88 112.05 35.35
CA LEU A 113 -25.88 111.19 34.73
C LEU A 113 -25.57 110.94 33.24
N GLN A 114 -25.08 111.96 32.52
CA GLN A 114 -24.66 111.82 31.13
C GLN A 114 -23.41 110.94 30.99
N GLN A 115 -22.44 111.08 31.89
CA GLN A 115 -21.24 110.24 31.93
C GLN A 115 -21.58 108.79 32.30
N GLN A 116 -22.53 108.57 33.23
CA GLN A 116 -23.06 107.24 33.55
C GLN A 116 -23.82 106.61 32.38
N GLN A 117 -24.63 107.39 31.64
CA GLN A 117 -25.30 106.93 30.42
C GLN A 117 -24.29 106.53 29.34
N GLN A 118 -23.24 107.33 29.14
CA GLN A 118 -22.18 107.05 28.17
C GLN A 118 -21.44 105.77 28.53
N GLN A 119 -21.14 105.55 29.82
CA GLN A 119 -20.48 104.34 30.30
C GLN A 119 -21.39 103.11 30.21
N GLN A 120 -22.70 103.24 30.41
CA GLN A 120 -23.67 102.17 30.15
C GLN A 120 -23.74 101.82 28.66
N GLN A 121 -23.77 102.81 27.77
CA GLN A 121 -23.74 102.57 26.32
C GLN A 121 -22.45 101.87 25.89
N GLN A 122 -21.32 102.28 26.46
CA GLN A 122 -20.02 101.65 26.19
C GLN A 122 -19.98 100.20 26.71
N ASN A 123 -20.49 99.93 27.91
CA ASN A 123 -20.62 98.58 28.45
C ASN A 123 -21.57 97.69 27.64
N GLN A 124 -22.69 98.23 27.15
CA GLN A 124 -23.58 97.52 26.23
C GLN A 124 -22.88 97.22 24.90
N HIS A 125 -22.10 98.17 24.36
CA HIS A 125 -21.32 97.96 23.16
C HIS A 125 -20.29 96.83 23.33
N TYR A 126 -19.55 96.81 24.44
CA TYR A 126 -18.60 95.72 24.76
C TYR A 126 -19.29 94.37 24.97
N GLN A 127 -20.45 94.32 25.64
CA GLN A 127 -21.22 93.08 25.80
C GLN A 127 -21.75 92.56 24.47
N ASN A 128 -22.23 93.46 23.59
CA ASN A 128 -22.69 93.09 22.25
C ASN A 128 -21.54 92.57 21.38
N LEU A 129 -20.36 93.22 21.46
CA LEU A 129 -19.16 92.76 20.77
C LEU A 129 -18.69 91.38 21.26
N ALA A 130 -18.67 91.17 22.58
CA ALA A 130 -18.32 89.88 23.18
C ALA A 130 -19.31 88.77 22.80
N ARG A 131 -20.62 89.06 22.78
CA ARG A 131 -21.64 88.11 22.32
C ARG A 131 -21.52 87.80 20.83
N SER A 132 -21.22 88.79 20.00
CA SER A 132 -20.99 88.60 18.56
C SER A 132 -19.75 87.73 18.30
N GLN A 133 -18.65 87.98 19.01
CA GLN A 133 -17.44 87.15 18.92
C GLN A 133 -17.69 85.73 19.42
N ALA A 134 -18.41 85.57 20.54
CA ALA A 134 -18.78 84.25 21.06
C ALA A 134 -19.69 83.48 20.08
N ALA A 135 -20.69 84.15 19.50
CA ALA A 135 -21.56 83.56 18.47
C ALA A 135 -20.77 83.15 17.22
N SER A 136 -19.88 84.01 16.73
CA SER A 136 -19.01 83.69 15.58
C SER A 136 -18.07 82.51 15.87
N THR A 137 -17.54 82.40 17.10
CA THR A 137 -16.68 81.28 17.50
C THR A 137 -17.47 79.99 17.62
N GLN A 138 -18.69 80.06 18.18
CA GLN A 138 -19.62 78.93 18.26
C GLN A 138 -20.02 78.42 16.87
N ASP A 139 -20.30 79.32 15.92
CA ASP A 139 -20.61 78.97 14.54
C ASP A 139 -19.42 78.30 13.84
N GLN A 140 -18.18 78.78 14.09
CA GLN A 140 -16.97 78.14 13.57
C GLN A 140 -16.76 76.73 14.15
N ILE A 141 -16.96 76.54 15.47
CA ILE A 141 -16.86 75.23 16.11
C ILE A 141 -17.91 74.28 15.54
N GLN A 142 -19.17 74.71 15.43
CA GLN A 142 -20.24 73.89 14.86
C GLN A 142 -20.02 73.58 13.37
N ALA A 143 -19.43 74.49 12.61
CA ALA A 143 -19.05 74.24 11.22
C ALA A 143 -17.91 73.21 11.13
N GLN A 144 -16.93 73.30 12.02
CA GLN A 144 -15.80 72.36 12.09
C GLN A 144 -16.23 70.96 12.54
N GLU A 145 -17.14 70.86 13.52
CA GLU A 145 -17.76 69.60 13.94
C GLU A 145 -18.58 68.96 12.81
N ARG A 146 -19.37 69.76 12.08
CA ARG A 146 -20.10 69.26 10.89
C ARG A 146 -19.16 68.77 9.80
N ALA A 147 -18.06 69.47 9.54
CA ALA A 147 -17.05 69.04 8.58
C ALA A 147 -16.37 67.73 9.03
N HIS A 148 -16.02 67.61 10.31
CA HIS A 148 -15.43 66.38 10.86
C HIS A 148 -16.42 65.21 10.80
N ALA A 149 -17.68 65.42 11.15
CA ALA A 149 -18.74 64.42 11.05
C ALA A 149 -18.97 63.97 9.59
N ALA A 150 -18.96 64.90 8.64
CA ALA A 150 -19.08 64.60 7.20
C ALA A 150 -17.88 63.77 6.70
N ASN A 151 -16.65 64.15 7.08
CA ASN A 151 -15.44 63.40 6.73
C ASN A 151 -15.44 61.99 7.34
N HIS A 152 -15.87 61.86 8.60
CA HIS A 152 -16.00 60.58 9.28
C HIS A 152 -17.05 59.70 8.58
N ALA A 153 -18.22 60.26 8.23
CA ALA A 153 -19.26 59.54 7.51
C ALA A 153 -18.77 59.06 6.12
N GLN A 154 -18.00 59.89 5.40
CA GLN A 154 -17.38 59.49 4.13
C GLN A 154 -16.35 58.38 4.32
N ALA A 155 -15.51 58.44 5.36
CA ALA A 155 -14.54 57.40 5.67
C ALA A 155 -15.21 56.06 6.00
N VAL A 156 -16.28 56.07 6.80
CA VAL A 156 -17.07 54.88 7.12
C VAL A 156 -17.74 54.31 5.86
N ALA A 157 -18.32 55.16 5.02
CA ALA A 157 -18.93 54.74 3.76
C ALA A 157 -17.91 54.12 2.79
N LYS A 158 -16.68 54.65 2.75
CA LYS A 158 -15.57 54.09 1.96
C LYS A 158 -15.13 52.73 2.50
N ALA A 159 -14.90 52.62 3.81
CA ALA A 159 -14.53 51.36 4.46
C ALA A 159 -15.61 50.27 4.23
N ALA A 160 -16.89 50.63 4.30
CA ALA A 160 -18.00 49.72 4.03
C ALA A 160 -18.12 49.27 2.56
N ARG A 161 -17.56 50.04 1.60
CA ARG A 161 -17.46 49.62 0.19
C ARG A 161 -16.30 48.65 0.01
N GLU A 162 -15.13 48.99 0.55
CA GLU A 162 -13.93 48.15 0.50
C GLU A 162 -14.17 46.78 1.15
N GLN A 163 -14.88 46.73 2.28
CA GLN A 163 -15.24 45.48 2.93
C GLN A 163 -16.18 44.62 2.06
N ARG A 164 -17.18 45.22 1.42
CA ARG A 164 -18.07 44.50 0.50
C ARG A 164 -17.33 43.97 -0.73
N GLU A 165 -16.39 44.74 -1.27
CA GLU A 165 -15.53 44.30 -2.37
C GLU A 165 -14.62 43.14 -1.95
N GLN A 166 -14.04 43.19 -0.74
CA GLN A 166 -13.25 42.08 -0.18
C GLN A 166 -14.11 40.82 0.03
N GLU A 167 -15.31 40.96 0.58
CA GLU A 167 -16.25 39.85 0.77
C GLU A 167 -16.68 39.23 -0.56
N GLN A 168 -16.99 40.05 -1.57
CA GLN A 168 -17.29 39.58 -2.92
C GLN A 168 -16.10 38.87 -3.55
N HIS A 169 -14.89 39.41 -3.42
CA HIS A 169 -13.68 38.78 -3.93
C HIS A 169 -13.40 37.44 -3.22
N GLN A 170 -13.61 37.38 -1.90
CA GLN A 170 -13.46 36.15 -1.13
C GLN A 170 -14.52 35.10 -1.53
N GLN A 171 -15.77 35.49 -1.72
CA GLN A 171 -16.82 34.60 -2.24
C GLN A 171 -16.49 34.10 -3.65
N ALA A 172 -16.01 34.96 -4.54
CA ALA A 172 -15.58 34.57 -5.88
C ALA A 172 -14.44 33.56 -5.85
N ARG A 173 -13.44 33.76 -4.96
CA ARG A 173 -12.34 32.79 -4.76
C ARG A 173 -12.83 31.44 -4.24
N ILE A 174 -13.76 31.43 -3.28
CA ILE A 174 -14.35 30.20 -2.74
C ILE A 174 -15.15 29.49 -3.84
N ALA A 175 -15.94 30.22 -4.63
CA ALA A 175 -16.70 29.65 -5.75
C ALA A 175 -15.78 29.03 -6.82
N ALA A 176 -14.70 29.72 -7.17
CA ALA A 176 -13.68 29.22 -8.11
C ALA A 176 -12.99 27.96 -7.58
N GLN A 177 -12.62 27.92 -6.28
CA GLN A 177 -12.05 26.73 -5.66
C GLN A 177 -13.03 25.55 -5.66
N ARG A 178 -14.31 25.77 -5.36
CA ARG A 178 -15.34 24.72 -5.43
C ARG A 178 -15.50 24.15 -6.83
N LEU A 179 -15.52 25.01 -7.84
CA LEU A 179 -15.59 24.58 -9.25
C LEU A 179 -14.38 23.74 -9.64
N GLN A 180 -13.17 24.17 -9.25
CA GLN A 180 -11.93 23.44 -9.53
C GLN A 180 -11.89 22.07 -8.84
N SER A 181 -12.28 22.01 -7.56
CA SER A 181 -12.38 20.74 -6.82
C SER A 181 -13.40 19.78 -7.44
N SER A 182 -14.57 20.29 -7.85
CA SER A 182 -15.60 19.49 -8.53
C SER A 182 -15.09 18.92 -9.87
N GLN A 183 -14.37 19.72 -10.66
CA GLN A 183 -13.75 19.26 -11.91
C GLN A 183 -12.70 18.18 -11.67
N LEU A 184 -11.88 18.32 -10.63
CA LEU A 184 -10.88 17.33 -10.25
C LEU A 184 -11.53 16.00 -9.81
N GLU A 185 -12.59 16.06 -9.02
CA GLU A 185 -13.35 14.88 -8.58
C GLU A 185 -14.02 14.17 -9.77
N GLN A 186 -14.57 14.92 -10.73
CA GLN A 186 -15.10 14.38 -11.97
C GLN A 186 -14.01 13.70 -12.81
N GLN A 187 -12.83 14.31 -12.93
CA GLN A 187 -11.68 13.74 -13.64
C GLN A 187 -11.18 12.44 -12.97
N GLN A 188 -11.12 12.42 -11.63
CA GLN A 188 -10.75 11.21 -10.89
C GLN A 188 -11.76 10.09 -11.10
N THR A 189 -13.06 10.39 -11.06
CA THR A 189 -14.13 9.42 -11.32
C THR A 189 -14.02 8.83 -12.73
N GLN A 190 -13.76 9.66 -13.73
CA GLN A 190 -13.54 9.20 -15.12
C GLN A 190 -12.29 8.32 -15.24
N MET A 191 -11.20 8.65 -14.55
CA MET A 191 -9.99 7.83 -14.53
C MET A 191 -10.23 6.44 -13.92
N VAL A 192 -11.03 6.36 -12.85
CA VAL A 192 -11.42 5.09 -12.23
C VAL A 192 -12.25 4.24 -13.20
N GLN A 193 -13.19 4.85 -13.92
CA GLN A 193 -13.99 4.16 -14.95
C GLN A 193 -13.12 3.61 -16.08
N ILE A 194 -12.11 4.37 -16.55
CA ILE A 194 -11.14 3.89 -17.55
C ILE A 194 -10.39 2.67 -17.04
N LYS A 195 -9.84 2.74 -15.82
CA LYS A 195 -9.09 1.63 -15.24
C LYS A 195 -9.94 0.37 -15.14
N LYS A 196 -11.20 0.52 -14.72
CA LYS A 196 -12.16 -0.59 -14.66
C LYS A 196 -12.43 -1.19 -16.05
N LEU A 197 -12.67 -0.36 -17.06
CA LEU A 197 -12.86 -0.83 -18.44
C LEU A 197 -11.61 -1.52 -19.01
N GLN A 198 -10.42 -1.01 -18.70
CA GLN A 198 -9.16 -1.63 -19.11
C GLN A 198 -8.96 -3.01 -18.47
N GLU A 199 -9.32 -3.15 -17.19
CA GLU A 199 -9.29 -4.43 -16.48
C GLU A 199 -10.31 -5.42 -17.08
N GLU A 200 -11.54 -4.98 -17.32
CA GLU A 200 -12.58 -5.79 -17.99
C GLU A 200 -12.12 -6.26 -19.38
N MET A 201 -11.54 -5.36 -20.20
CA MET A 201 -10.97 -5.72 -21.50
C MET A 201 -9.84 -6.76 -21.38
N SER A 202 -8.95 -6.62 -20.41
CA SER A 202 -7.85 -7.56 -20.17
C SER A 202 -8.36 -8.96 -19.83
N VAL A 203 -9.39 -9.04 -18.99
CA VAL A 203 -10.04 -10.31 -18.61
C VAL A 203 -10.69 -10.97 -19.82
N ILE A 204 -11.48 -10.22 -20.59
CA ILE A 204 -12.16 -10.72 -21.80
C ILE A 204 -11.13 -11.17 -22.84
N GLN A 205 -10.05 -10.41 -23.03
CA GLN A 205 -8.97 -10.75 -23.96
C GLN A 205 -8.25 -12.04 -23.56
N THR A 206 -8.02 -12.25 -22.26
CA THR A 206 -7.43 -13.49 -21.74
C THR A 206 -8.35 -14.67 -22.00
N LYS A 207 -9.65 -14.52 -21.75
CA LYS A 207 -10.67 -15.53 -22.06
C LYS A 207 -10.69 -15.84 -23.56
N ALA A 208 -10.71 -14.83 -24.43
CA ALA A 208 -10.65 -15.02 -25.88
C ALA A 208 -9.41 -15.84 -26.29
N GLN A 209 -8.25 -15.54 -25.69
CA GLN A 209 -7.01 -16.26 -25.98
C GLN A 209 -7.07 -17.73 -25.53
N GLN A 210 -7.66 -18.02 -24.37
CA GLN A 210 -7.88 -19.40 -23.91
C GLN A 210 -8.77 -20.18 -24.88
N HIS A 211 -9.88 -19.58 -25.33
CA HIS A 211 -10.76 -20.19 -26.32
C HIS A 211 -10.04 -20.42 -27.66
N ARG A 212 -9.19 -19.49 -28.14
CA ARG A 212 -8.35 -19.68 -29.34
C ARG A 212 -7.37 -20.83 -29.20
N ASN A 213 -6.71 -20.96 -28.04
CA ASN A 213 -5.78 -22.07 -27.78
C ASN A 213 -6.53 -23.41 -27.75
N LYS A 214 -7.68 -23.48 -27.08
CA LYS A 214 -8.53 -24.67 -27.03
C LYS A 214 -9.03 -25.06 -28.43
N LYS A 215 -9.44 -24.07 -29.25
CA LYS A 215 -9.84 -24.30 -30.65
C LYS A 215 -8.70 -24.89 -31.47
N ARG A 216 -7.48 -24.38 -31.34
CA ARG A 216 -6.30 -24.93 -32.02
C ARG A 216 -6.04 -26.39 -31.65
N LEU A 217 -6.20 -26.75 -30.37
CA LEU A 217 -6.05 -28.12 -29.90
C LEU A 217 -7.12 -29.05 -30.50
N ILE A 218 -8.38 -28.62 -30.49
CA ILE A 218 -9.50 -29.38 -31.06
C ILE A 218 -9.30 -29.59 -32.57
N LEU A 219 -8.92 -28.55 -33.32
CA LEU A 219 -8.63 -28.67 -34.75
C LEU A 219 -7.48 -29.66 -35.03
N SER A 220 -6.47 -29.72 -34.17
CA SER A 220 -5.40 -30.72 -34.26
C SER A 220 -5.89 -32.14 -33.97
N GLN A 221 -6.85 -32.32 -33.05
CA GLN A 221 -7.49 -33.62 -32.81
C GLN A 221 -8.35 -34.06 -33.99
N ILE A 222 -9.12 -33.15 -34.58
CA ILE A 222 -9.92 -33.42 -35.79
C ILE A 222 -9.01 -33.89 -36.92
N LYS A 223 -7.93 -33.14 -37.20
CA LYS A 223 -6.97 -33.51 -38.25
C LYS A 223 -6.37 -34.90 -38.05
N ARG A 224 -5.92 -35.23 -36.83
CA ARG A 224 -5.39 -36.56 -36.51
C ARG A 224 -6.45 -37.67 -36.65
N GLY A 225 -7.69 -37.37 -36.27
CA GLY A 225 -8.82 -38.29 -36.43
C GLY A 225 -9.15 -38.54 -37.90
N GLU A 226 -9.13 -37.52 -38.74
CA GLU A 226 -9.33 -37.61 -40.19
C GLU A 226 -8.22 -38.45 -40.85
N GLU A 227 -6.96 -38.19 -40.50
CA GLU A 227 -5.80 -38.96 -40.97
C GLU A 227 -5.92 -40.45 -40.57
N TYR A 228 -6.32 -40.73 -39.33
CA TYR A 228 -6.55 -42.10 -38.85
C TYR A 228 -7.71 -42.79 -39.57
N GLN A 229 -8.83 -42.08 -39.79
CA GLN A 229 -9.94 -42.61 -40.58
C GLN A 229 -9.55 -42.91 -42.03
N GLN A 230 -8.70 -42.07 -42.63
CA GLN A 230 -8.20 -42.27 -43.99
C GLN A 230 -7.29 -43.51 -44.07
N ALA A 231 -6.41 -43.70 -43.08
CA ALA A 231 -5.57 -44.90 -42.95
C ALA A 231 -6.37 -46.18 -42.68
N LEU A 232 -7.49 -46.09 -41.94
CA LEU A 232 -8.41 -47.22 -41.76
C LEU A 232 -9.13 -47.56 -43.08
N ARG A 233 -9.58 -46.56 -43.84
CA ARG A 233 -10.22 -46.76 -45.15
C ARG A 233 -9.30 -47.46 -46.16
N SER A 234 -8.03 -47.09 -46.22
CA SER A 234 -7.06 -47.76 -47.12
C SER A 234 -6.77 -49.21 -46.73
N LYS A 235 -6.89 -49.57 -45.44
CA LYS A 235 -6.72 -50.95 -44.95
C LYS A 235 -7.96 -51.83 -45.15
N LEU A 236 -9.16 -51.23 -45.22
CA LEU A 236 -10.43 -51.91 -45.44
C LEU A 236 -10.58 -52.43 -46.89
N SER A 237 -9.87 -51.88 -47.87
CA SER A 237 -9.97 -52.30 -49.28
C SER A 237 -9.18 -53.58 -49.63
N GLY A 238 -8.51 -54.24 -48.67
CA GLY A 238 -7.57 -55.33 -48.97
C GLY A 238 -7.51 -56.52 -48.00
N SER A 239 -8.43 -56.72 -47.04
CA SER A 239 -8.29 -57.79 -46.02
C SER A 239 -9.59 -58.51 -45.63
N LYS A 240 -9.46 -59.81 -45.28
CA LYS A 240 -10.50 -60.69 -44.71
C LYS A 240 -10.96 -60.28 -43.29
N GLN A 241 -10.29 -59.34 -42.62
CA GLN A 241 -10.68 -58.78 -41.29
C GLN A 241 -11.73 -57.65 -41.38
N SER A 242 -12.66 -57.75 -42.32
CA SER A 242 -13.63 -56.71 -42.69
C SER A 242 -14.58 -56.29 -41.54
N GLY A 243 -15.07 -57.25 -40.74
CA GLY A 243 -16.06 -56.98 -39.68
C GLY A 243 -15.53 -56.14 -38.51
N MET A 244 -14.37 -56.50 -37.96
CA MET A 244 -13.76 -55.79 -36.82
C MET A 244 -13.27 -54.39 -37.23
N ASN A 245 -12.69 -54.25 -38.43
CA ASN A 245 -12.29 -52.95 -38.96
C ASN A 245 -13.47 -52.02 -39.23
N ARG A 246 -14.66 -52.57 -39.58
CA ARG A 246 -15.89 -51.80 -39.76
C ARG A 246 -16.41 -51.20 -38.45
N GLN A 247 -16.40 -51.98 -37.36
CA GLN A 247 -16.82 -51.49 -36.04
C GLN A 247 -15.88 -50.40 -35.51
N VAL A 248 -14.56 -50.59 -35.66
CA VAL A 248 -13.55 -49.59 -35.27
C VAL A 248 -13.71 -48.31 -36.09
N PHE A 249 -13.96 -48.42 -37.40
CA PHE A 249 -14.22 -47.28 -38.27
C PHE A 249 -15.47 -46.48 -37.85
N GLN A 250 -16.58 -47.17 -37.56
CA GLN A 250 -17.82 -46.54 -37.08
C GLN A 250 -17.64 -45.86 -35.71
N SER A 251 -16.87 -46.47 -34.80
CA SER A 251 -16.56 -45.89 -33.50
C SER A 251 -15.72 -44.61 -33.63
N CYS A 252 -14.67 -44.66 -34.45
CA CYS A 252 -13.83 -43.50 -34.77
C CYS A 252 -14.63 -42.38 -35.45
N GLN A 253 -15.60 -42.72 -36.31
CA GLN A 253 -16.49 -41.75 -36.95
C GLN A 253 -17.35 -40.99 -35.96
N ARG A 254 -17.94 -41.68 -34.97
CA ARG A 254 -18.72 -41.03 -33.91
C ARG A 254 -17.84 -40.10 -33.06
N GLN A 255 -16.66 -40.56 -32.66
CA GLN A 255 -15.72 -39.73 -31.90
C GLN A 255 -15.30 -38.47 -32.67
N LEU A 256 -15.08 -38.57 -33.99
CA LEU A 256 -14.74 -37.40 -34.82
C LEU A 256 -15.92 -36.42 -34.90
N GLN A 257 -17.15 -36.91 -35.04
CA GLN A 257 -18.37 -36.09 -35.01
C GLN A 257 -18.55 -35.36 -33.68
N ASP A 258 -18.29 -36.04 -32.56
CA ASP A 258 -18.35 -35.44 -31.22
C ASP A 258 -17.34 -34.29 -31.07
N VAL A 259 -16.11 -34.50 -31.52
CA VAL A 259 -15.05 -33.47 -31.47
C VAL A 259 -15.37 -32.30 -32.43
N GLN A 260 -15.98 -32.56 -33.58
CA GLN A 260 -16.46 -31.54 -34.50
C GLN A 260 -17.63 -30.71 -33.92
N GLU A 261 -18.54 -31.33 -33.16
CA GLU A 261 -19.59 -30.62 -32.42
C GLU A 261 -19.00 -29.73 -31.31
N GLN A 262 -17.98 -30.24 -30.60
CA GLN A 262 -17.24 -29.44 -29.62
C GLN A 262 -16.54 -28.22 -30.26
N GLU A 263 -16.01 -28.34 -31.48
CA GLU A 263 -15.45 -27.21 -32.24
C GLU A 263 -16.54 -26.18 -32.56
N ARG A 264 -17.70 -26.62 -33.07
CA ARG A 264 -18.82 -25.72 -33.39
C ARG A 264 -19.31 -24.96 -32.17
N LYS A 265 -19.47 -25.62 -31.03
CA LYS A 265 -19.85 -24.98 -29.76
C LYS A 265 -18.80 -23.97 -29.32
N LEU A 266 -17.52 -24.35 -29.33
CA LEU A 266 -16.43 -23.45 -28.93
C LEU A 266 -16.29 -22.24 -29.86
N ARG A 267 -16.56 -22.42 -31.17
CA ARG A 267 -16.58 -21.33 -32.15
C ARG A 267 -17.68 -20.32 -31.86
N SER A 268 -18.88 -20.79 -31.49
CA SER A 268 -19.98 -19.90 -31.06
C SER A 268 -19.60 -19.10 -29.81
N GLU A 269 -19.04 -19.77 -28.79
CA GLU A 269 -18.56 -19.11 -27.56
C GLU A 269 -17.47 -18.06 -27.85
N LEU A 270 -16.53 -18.36 -28.74
CA LEU A 270 -15.47 -17.45 -29.13
C LEU A 270 -16.02 -16.20 -29.84
N ASN A 271 -16.99 -16.36 -30.74
CA ASN A 271 -17.65 -15.22 -31.40
C ASN A 271 -18.34 -14.31 -30.38
N HIS A 272 -18.99 -14.88 -29.35
CA HIS A 272 -19.64 -14.11 -28.30
C HIS A 272 -18.62 -13.30 -27.47
N VAL A 273 -17.50 -13.93 -27.10
CA VAL A 273 -16.42 -13.26 -26.34
C VAL A 273 -15.76 -12.15 -27.18
N GLU A 274 -15.52 -12.38 -28.48
CA GLU A 274 -14.94 -11.38 -29.37
C GLU A 274 -15.89 -10.18 -29.59
N LYS A 275 -17.20 -10.42 -29.68
CA LYS A 275 -18.19 -9.34 -29.71
C LYS A 275 -18.16 -8.49 -28.44
N GLY A 276 -18.12 -9.12 -27.26
CA GLY A 276 -18.00 -8.40 -25.98
C GLY A 276 -16.70 -7.60 -25.85
N LEU A 277 -15.60 -8.09 -26.42
CA LEU A 277 -14.33 -7.36 -26.49
C LEU A 277 -14.45 -6.09 -27.34
N GLU A 278 -15.11 -6.18 -28.48
CA GLU A 278 -15.31 -5.02 -29.37
C GLU A 278 -16.24 -3.97 -28.75
N GLU A 279 -17.29 -4.40 -28.05
CA GLU A 279 -18.17 -3.50 -27.29
C GLU A 279 -17.39 -2.74 -26.19
N CYS A 280 -16.51 -3.42 -25.45
CA CYS A 280 -15.66 -2.77 -24.46
C CYS A 280 -14.66 -1.80 -25.10
N ARG A 281 -14.10 -2.16 -26.26
CA ARG A 281 -13.19 -1.31 -27.02
C ARG A 281 -13.87 -0.01 -27.47
N LEU A 282 -15.11 -0.10 -27.96
CA LEU A 282 -15.91 1.05 -28.35
C LEU A 282 -16.20 1.97 -27.16
N LYS A 283 -16.59 1.41 -26.00
CA LYS A 283 -16.81 2.18 -24.76
C LYS A 283 -15.54 2.91 -24.31
N SER A 284 -14.38 2.25 -24.38
CA SER A 284 -13.09 2.88 -24.06
C SER A 284 -12.79 4.06 -24.98
N ASN A 285 -12.93 3.88 -26.29
CA ASN A 285 -12.67 4.94 -27.27
C ASN A 285 -13.61 6.14 -27.09
N GLN A 286 -14.89 5.91 -26.78
CA GLN A 286 -15.86 6.98 -26.50
C GLN A 286 -15.47 7.79 -25.25
N LEU A 287 -15.03 7.10 -24.20
CA LEU A 287 -14.59 7.76 -22.96
C LEU A 287 -13.32 8.59 -23.17
N ASP A 288 -12.36 8.07 -23.94
CA ASP A 288 -11.13 8.79 -24.30
C ASP A 288 -11.43 10.05 -25.14
N GLN A 289 -12.38 9.97 -26.08
CA GLN A 289 -12.82 11.13 -26.88
C GLN A 289 -13.47 12.21 -26.00
N HIS A 290 -14.35 11.81 -25.07
CA HIS A 290 -15.01 12.76 -24.16
C HIS A 290 -13.99 13.53 -23.30
N ILE A 291 -12.96 12.83 -22.79
CA ILE A 291 -11.88 13.45 -22.00
C ILE A 291 -11.04 14.40 -22.85
N HIS A 292 -10.70 14.02 -24.08
CA HIS A 292 -9.93 14.86 -24.98
C HIS A 292 -10.65 16.18 -25.29
N LEU A 293 -11.96 16.11 -25.56
CA LEU A 293 -12.81 17.27 -25.80
C LEU A 293 -12.94 18.15 -24.55
N ALA A 294 -13.17 17.56 -23.37
CA ALA A 294 -13.28 18.29 -22.11
C ALA A 294 -11.95 18.99 -21.73
N THR A 295 -10.82 18.33 -21.94
CA THR A 295 -9.48 18.87 -21.64
C THR A 295 -9.13 20.02 -22.60
N THR A 296 -9.48 19.87 -23.88
CA THR A 296 -9.25 20.91 -24.90
C THR A 296 -10.13 22.13 -24.64
N ALA A 297 -11.40 21.94 -24.24
CA ALA A 297 -12.30 23.03 -23.88
C ALA A 297 -11.89 23.78 -22.60
N ALA A 298 -11.24 23.10 -21.64
CA ALA A 298 -10.71 23.70 -20.42
C ALA A 298 -9.42 24.50 -20.67
N ALA A 299 -8.54 24.02 -21.56
CA ALA A 299 -7.28 24.69 -21.91
C ALA A 299 -7.52 26.07 -22.56
N SER A 300 -8.63 26.26 -23.27
CA SER A 300 -9.00 27.53 -23.90
C SER A 300 -9.52 28.61 -22.94
N ARG A 301 -9.71 28.31 -21.64
CA ARG A 301 -10.33 29.21 -20.65
C ARG A 301 -9.37 29.78 -19.61
N LEU A 302 -8.11 29.36 -19.59
CA LEU A 302 -7.14 29.73 -18.55
C LEU A 302 -6.14 30.76 -19.07
N SER A 303 -5.83 31.76 -18.24
CA SER A 303 -4.78 32.74 -18.53
C SER A 303 -3.39 32.06 -18.50
N PRO A 304 -2.39 32.52 -19.29
CA PRO A 304 -1.06 31.88 -19.36
C PRO A 304 -0.36 31.74 -18.00
N GLN A 305 -0.61 32.67 -17.08
CA GLN A 305 -0.04 32.67 -15.72
C GLN A 305 -0.69 31.61 -14.80
N GLU A 306 -2.00 31.42 -14.90
CA GLU A 306 -2.72 30.36 -14.18
C GLU A 306 -2.39 28.98 -14.74
N LEU A 307 -2.18 28.89 -16.05
CA LEU A 307 -1.72 27.68 -16.72
C LEU A 307 -0.34 27.26 -16.18
N GLN A 308 0.60 28.21 -16.06
CA GLN A 308 1.95 27.92 -15.56
C GLN A 308 1.96 27.48 -14.09
N LYS A 309 1.15 28.12 -13.23
CA LYS A 309 0.99 27.71 -11.82
C LYS A 309 0.34 26.33 -11.71
N HIS A 310 -0.70 26.09 -12.49
CA HIS A 310 -1.38 24.79 -12.52
C HIS A 310 -0.44 23.68 -13.03
N GLN A 311 0.36 23.96 -14.06
CA GLN A 311 1.32 23.04 -14.65
C GLN A 311 2.46 22.70 -13.67
N LEU A 312 2.95 23.70 -12.92
CA LEU A 312 3.96 23.47 -11.87
C LEU A 312 3.40 22.61 -10.73
N GLN A 313 2.17 22.89 -10.29
CA GLN A 313 1.51 22.10 -9.24
C GLN A 313 1.22 20.67 -9.70
N GLN A 314 0.79 20.50 -10.94
CA GLN A 314 0.53 19.20 -11.55
C GLN A 314 1.84 18.41 -11.73
N GLN A 315 2.94 19.07 -12.11
CA GLN A 315 4.27 18.47 -12.19
C GLN A 315 4.78 18.02 -10.82
N GLN A 316 4.56 18.82 -9.77
CA GLN A 316 4.94 18.46 -8.40
C GLN A 316 4.12 17.26 -7.88
N GLN A 317 2.83 17.19 -8.21
CA GLN A 317 1.95 16.07 -7.86
C GLN A 317 2.25 14.79 -8.66
N GLN A 318 2.68 14.91 -9.93
CA GLN A 318 3.16 13.78 -10.71
C GLN A 318 4.48 13.25 -10.17
N LEU A 319 5.41 14.13 -9.78
CA LEU A 319 6.69 13.74 -9.21
C LEU A 319 6.50 13.00 -7.88
N SER A 320 5.60 13.49 -7.01
CA SER A 320 5.30 12.82 -5.73
C SER A 320 4.67 11.43 -5.94
N GLN A 321 3.75 11.29 -6.90
CA GLN A 321 3.19 9.99 -7.27
C GLN A 321 4.24 9.04 -7.86
N GLN A 322 5.16 9.53 -8.70
CA GLN A 322 6.26 8.73 -9.22
C GLN A 322 7.20 8.25 -8.11
N LEU A 323 7.54 9.13 -7.16
CA LEU A 323 8.37 8.77 -6.01
C LEU A 323 7.70 7.71 -5.13
N ALA A 324 6.39 7.85 -4.86
CA ALA A 324 5.62 6.86 -4.12
C ALA A 324 5.56 5.50 -4.85
N GLN A 325 5.29 5.50 -6.17
CA GLN A 325 5.31 4.28 -6.97
C GLN A 325 6.69 3.62 -7.00
N ARG A 326 7.76 4.42 -7.10
CA ARG A 326 9.15 3.92 -7.04
C ARG A 326 9.45 3.28 -5.69
N GLN A 327 8.99 3.87 -4.58
CA GLN A 327 9.13 3.27 -3.25
C GLN A 327 8.38 1.93 -3.14
N ILE A 328 7.14 1.85 -3.63
CA ILE A 328 6.37 0.61 -3.65
C ILE A 328 7.07 -0.46 -4.49
N GLN A 329 7.61 -0.09 -5.66
CA GLN A 329 8.34 -1.00 -6.52
C GLN A 329 9.64 -1.48 -5.88
N GLN A 330 10.37 -0.60 -5.19
CA GLN A 330 11.56 -0.97 -4.40
C GLN A 330 11.19 -1.92 -3.26
N GLN A 331 10.11 -1.66 -2.52
CA GLN A 331 9.63 -2.58 -1.48
C GLN A 331 9.21 -3.94 -2.04
N GLN A 332 8.53 -3.97 -3.18
CA GLN A 332 8.18 -5.23 -3.85
C GLN A 332 9.43 -5.98 -4.31
N GLN A 333 10.43 -5.28 -4.84
CA GLN A 333 11.69 -5.89 -5.28
C GLN A 333 12.51 -6.41 -4.09
N GLN A 334 12.52 -5.69 -2.96
CA GLN A 334 13.09 -6.15 -1.70
C GLN A 334 12.34 -7.36 -1.14
N LYS A 335 11.01 -7.37 -1.18
CA LYS A 335 10.21 -8.55 -0.79
C LYS A 335 10.49 -9.74 -1.70
N LEU A 336 10.61 -9.53 -3.01
CA LEU A 336 10.93 -10.59 -3.95
C LEU A 336 12.36 -11.12 -3.75
N GLN A 337 13.32 -10.24 -3.47
CA GLN A 337 14.68 -10.63 -3.08
C GLN A 337 14.68 -11.39 -1.76
N GLN A 338 13.97 -10.94 -0.71
CA GLN A 338 13.83 -11.67 0.54
C GLN A 338 13.14 -13.02 0.35
N GLN A 339 12.12 -13.10 -0.51
CA GLN A 339 11.45 -14.35 -0.83
C GLN A 339 12.36 -15.28 -1.62
N GLN A 340 13.16 -14.76 -2.57
CA GLN A 340 14.21 -15.54 -3.23
C GLN A 340 15.30 -15.95 -2.26
N GLN A 341 15.70 -15.11 -1.31
CA GLN A 341 16.70 -15.44 -0.30
C GLN A 341 16.16 -16.50 0.66
N GLN A 342 14.89 -16.42 1.06
CA GLN A 342 14.22 -17.45 1.85
C GLN A 342 14.05 -18.74 1.06
N GLN A 343 13.71 -18.68 -0.23
CA GLN A 343 13.69 -19.86 -1.10
C GLN A 343 15.09 -20.42 -1.31
N GLN A 344 16.12 -19.60 -1.48
CA GLN A 344 17.52 -20.04 -1.57
C GLN A 344 18.01 -20.60 -0.24
N GLN A 345 17.58 -20.06 0.91
CA GLN A 345 17.85 -20.63 2.23
C GLN A 345 17.08 -21.94 2.40
N GLN A 346 15.83 -22.04 1.96
CA GLN A 346 15.04 -23.26 2.03
C GLN A 346 15.58 -24.33 1.06
N VAL A 347 16.06 -23.92 -0.11
CA VAL A 347 16.77 -24.76 -1.08
C VAL A 347 18.16 -25.09 -0.58
N GLN A 348 18.87 -24.23 0.16
CA GLN A 348 20.14 -24.56 0.82
C GLN A 348 19.94 -25.45 2.03
N LEU A 349 18.86 -25.30 2.81
CA LEU A 349 18.49 -26.25 3.88
C LEU A 349 18.02 -27.58 3.28
N GLN A 350 17.33 -27.56 2.14
CA GLN A 350 16.98 -28.76 1.38
C GLN A 350 18.17 -29.36 0.64
N GLN A 351 19.15 -28.57 0.19
CA GLN A 351 20.40 -29.02 -0.44
C GLN A 351 21.44 -29.42 0.59
N GLN A 352 21.41 -28.92 1.82
CA GLN A 352 22.16 -29.47 2.95
C GLN A 352 21.52 -30.78 3.39
N LYS A 353 20.17 -30.88 3.44
CA LYS A 353 19.48 -32.18 3.49
C LYS A 353 19.78 -33.07 2.28
N ALA A 354 19.95 -32.52 1.07
CA ALA A 354 20.19 -33.29 -0.14
C ALA A 354 21.67 -33.64 -0.37
N ASN A 355 22.63 -32.88 0.16
CA ASN A 355 24.05 -33.21 0.21
C ASN A 355 24.36 -34.17 1.36
N GLU A 356 23.47 -34.33 2.34
CA GLU A 356 23.44 -35.54 3.17
C GLU A 356 22.77 -36.72 2.45
N THR A 357 22.07 -36.49 1.32
CA THR A 357 21.34 -37.51 0.55
C THR A 357 22.17 -38.13 -0.59
N THR A 358 23.47 -37.82 -0.71
CA THR A 358 24.42 -38.69 -1.45
C THR A 358 25.11 -39.70 -0.54
N ARG A 359 24.72 -39.78 0.74
CA ARG A 359 25.01 -40.99 1.51
C ARG A 359 23.89 -42.01 1.26
N PRO A 360 24.25 -43.27 0.99
CA PRO A 360 23.32 -44.38 0.96
C PRO A 360 22.44 -44.35 2.23
N LYS A 361 21.11 -44.19 2.09
CA LYS A 361 20.19 -44.15 3.26
C LYS A 361 20.11 -45.52 3.92
N HIS A 362 20.98 -45.73 4.89
CA HIS A 362 20.95 -46.82 5.85
C HIS A 362 19.85 -46.57 6.92
N PRO A 363 19.31 -47.63 7.57
CA PRO A 363 19.67 -49.02 7.35
C PRO A 363 19.13 -49.61 6.05
N ALA A 364 19.86 -50.56 5.46
CA ALA A 364 19.39 -51.30 4.29
C ALA A 364 18.14 -52.14 4.64
N GLN A 365 17.29 -52.41 3.63
CA GLN A 365 16.10 -53.24 3.82
C GLN A 365 16.47 -54.65 4.31
N LEU A 366 15.73 -55.21 5.27
CA LEU A 366 15.99 -56.55 5.80
C LEU A 366 15.66 -57.65 4.78
N PRO A 367 16.39 -58.78 4.79
CA PRO A 367 16.11 -59.89 3.88
C PRO A 367 14.77 -60.58 4.19
N ASP A 368 14.08 -61.06 3.16
CA ASP A 368 12.95 -61.96 3.36
C ASP A 368 13.46 -63.37 3.66
N LEU A 369 13.40 -63.76 4.93
CA LEU A 369 13.89 -65.04 5.40
C LEU A 369 13.12 -66.23 4.84
N ASN A 370 11.88 -66.06 4.37
CA ASN A 370 11.16 -67.17 3.72
C ASN A 370 11.78 -67.54 2.38
N ILE A 371 12.36 -66.55 1.69
CA ILE A 371 13.07 -66.73 0.41
C ILE A 371 14.51 -67.20 0.67
N VAL A 372 15.21 -66.58 1.63
CA VAL A 372 16.64 -66.88 1.89
C VAL A 372 16.86 -68.27 2.50
N LEU A 373 15.94 -68.75 3.34
CA LEU A 373 16.09 -70.03 4.05
C LEU A 373 15.41 -71.21 3.36
N ASP A 374 14.82 -71.01 2.16
CA ASP A 374 14.09 -72.02 1.39
C ASP A 374 13.13 -72.85 2.26
N VAL A 375 12.24 -72.15 2.97
CA VAL A 375 11.43 -72.74 4.04
C VAL A 375 10.43 -73.75 3.45
N PRO A 376 10.41 -75.02 3.92
CA PRO A 376 9.45 -76.00 3.44
C PRO A 376 8.02 -75.52 3.62
N ARG A 377 7.18 -75.68 2.59
CA ARG A 377 5.77 -75.19 2.62
C ARG A 377 4.99 -75.65 3.85
N GLN A 378 5.25 -76.85 4.35
CA GLN A 378 4.62 -77.41 5.55
C GLN A 378 4.91 -76.58 6.81
N SER A 379 6.11 -75.98 6.89
CA SER A 379 6.51 -75.13 8.01
C SER A 379 5.75 -73.79 8.03
N LEU A 380 5.24 -73.30 6.91
CA LEU A 380 4.51 -72.03 6.81
C LEU A 380 3.14 -72.07 7.49
N TYR A 381 2.57 -73.26 7.66
CA TYR A 381 1.29 -73.49 8.35
C TYR A 381 1.44 -73.62 9.88
N THR A 382 2.66 -73.55 10.41
CA THR A 382 2.91 -73.59 11.86
C THR A 382 2.81 -72.19 12.49
N PRO A 383 2.48 -72.06 13.78
CA PRO A 383 2.40 -70.76 14.44
C PRO A 383 3.65 -69.90 14.23
N MET A 384 3.45 -68.59 14.06
CA MET A 384 4.56 -67.67 13.88
C MET A 384 5.34 -67.53 15.20
N PRO A 385 6.68 -67.68 15.20
CA PRO A 385 7.45 -67.49 16.41
C PRO A 385 7.44 -66.01 16.82
N ILE A 386 7.64 -65.76 18.11
CA ILE A 386 7.57 -64.42 18.70
C ILE A 386 8.59 -63.46 18.07
N LYS A 387 8.17 -62.21 17.82
CA LYS A 387 9.06 -61.14 17.38
C LYS A 387 9.97 -60.71 18.53
N PRO A 388 11.31 -60.79 18.40
CA PRO A 388 12.22 -60.31 19.44
C PRO A 388 12.21 -58.78 19.51
N VAL A 389 12.28 -58.23 20.72
CA VAL A 389 12.54 -56.80 20.96
C VAL A 389 14.03 -56.65 21.27
N LEU A 390 14.77 -56.07 20.33
CA LEU A 390 16.23 -55.90 20.39
C LEU A 390 16.62 -54.59 21.09
N GLU A 391 17.58 -54.67 22.00
CA GLU A 391 18.27 -53.55 22.64
C GLU A 391 19.78 -53.74 22.47
N ILE A 392 20.49 -52.65 22.16
CA ILE A 392 21.93 -52.67 21.86
C ILE A 392 22.65 -51.74 22.82
N LYS A 393 23.75 -52.21 23.40
CA LYS A 393 24.63 -51.41 24.27
C LYS A 393 26.07 -51.59 23.88
N HIS A 394 26.83 -50.50 23.96
CA HIS A 394 28.29 -50.55 23.90
C HIS A 394 28.84 -50.80 25.31
N SER A 395 29.75 -51.76 25.44
CA SER A 395 30.44 -52.12 26.68
C SER A 395 31.94 -52.14 26.45
N GLN A 396 32.73 -52.19 27.53
CA GLN A 396 34.20 -52.26 27.44
C GLN A 396 34.71 -53.51 26.68
N GLU A 397 33.94 -54.60 26.72
CA GLU A 397 34.30 -55.87 26.07
C GLU A 397 33.80 -55.96 24.61
N GLY A 398 32.88 -55.09 24.20
CA GLY A 398 32.30 -55.11 22.85
C GLY A 398 30.84 -54.64 22.80
N ILE A 399 30.12 -55.04 21.74
CA ILE A 399 28.69 -54.70 21.55
C ILE A 399 27.85 -55.80 22.20
N VAL A 400 27.01 -55.43 23.17
CA VAL A 400 26.05 -56.31 23.81
C VAL A 400 24.72 -56.18 23.09
N LEU A 401 24.27 -57.28 22.47
CA LEU A 401 22.92 -57.42 21.95
C LEU A 401 22.09 -58.15 22.99
N SER A 402 21.00 -57.54 23.44
CA SER A 402 20.03 -58.17 24.33
C SER A 402 18.64 -58.14 23.72
N TRP A 403 17.88 -59.20 23.89
CA TRP A 403 16.51 -59.26 23.40
C TRP A 403 15.55 -59.92 24.37
N LYS A 404 14.31 -59.45 24.33
CA LYS A 404 13.18 -59.99 25.11
C LYS A 404 12.00 -60.30 24.21
N ALA A 405 11.03 -61.00 24.77
CA ALA A 405 9.75 -61.25 24.14
C ALA A 405 8.98 -59.93 23.99
N ASP A 406 8.34 -59.72 22.83
CA ASP A 406 7.37 -58.65 22.66
C ASP A 406 6.13 -58.91 23.55
N PRO A 407 5.82 -58.05 24.54
CA PRO A 407 4.71 -58.26 25.46
C PRO A 407 3.33 -58.27 24.78
N ASP A 408 3.20 -57.55 23.67
CA ASP A 408 1.93 -57.34 22.96
C ASP A 408 1.76 -58.30 21.76
N GLY A 409 2.78 -59.09 21.45
CA GLY A 409 2.77 -60.05 20.36
C GLY A 409 1.98 -61.30 20.74
N GLY A 410 0.76 -61.46 20.22
CA GLY A 410 -0.12 -62.63 20.43
C GLY A 410 0.39 -63.98 19.89
N ALA A 411 1.71 -64.18 19.81
CA ALA A 411 2.38 -65.41 19.38
C ALA A 411 2.70 -66.32 20.58
N SER A 412 2.62 -67.64 20.39
CA SER A 412 2.91 -68.63 21.44
C SER A 412 4.36 -68.52 21.91
N LYS A 413 4.54 -68.26 23.20
CA LYS A 413 5.82 -68.01 23.88
C LYS A 413 6.79 -69.20 23.88
N ILE A 414 6.38 -70.39 23.40
CA ILE A 414 6.94 -71.68 23.86
C ILE A 414 7.71 -72.49 22.78
N ASP A 415 7.68 -72.09 21.50
CA ASP A 415 8.23 -72.92 20.40
C ASP A 415 9.35 -72.29 19.57
N VAL A 416 10.20 -71.46 20.19
CA VAL A 416 11.44 -70.99 19.54
C VAL A 416 12.55 -72.03 19.74
N LYS A 417 13.20 -72.42 18.65
CA LYS A 417 14.37 -73.32 18.65
C LYS A 417 15.67 -72.55 18.78
N ARG A 418 15.79 -71.44 18.04
CA ARG A 418 17.03 -70.67 17.90
C ARG A 418 16.72 -69.25 17.44
N TYR A 419 17.60 -68.30 17.75
CA TYR A 419 17.58 -66.94 17.19
C TYR A 419 18.68 -66.79 16.14
N LEU A 420 18.38 -66.20 14.98
CA LEU A 420 19.41 -65.81 14.01
C LEU A 420 19.73 -64.34 14.21
N LEU A 421 21.02 -64.03 14.20
CA LEU A 421 21.54 -62.68 14.33
C LEU A 421 22.06 -62.25 12.96
N TYR A 422 21.58 -61.11 12.50
CA TYR A 422 22.02 -60.48 11.28
C TYR A 422 22.65 -59.13 11.60
N ALA A 423 23.73 -58.81 10.89
CA ALA A 423 24.36 -57.51 11.00
C ALA A 423 25.01 -57.10 9.69
N TYR A 424 25.25 -55.81 9.57
CA TYR A 424 26.19 -55.28 8.59
C TYR A 424 26.83 -53.99 9.10
N GLN A 425 28.00 -53.68 8.54
CA GLN A 425 28.73 -52.44 8.79
C GLN A 425 28.43 -51.46 7.65
N GLU A 426 28.05 -50.23 7.97
CA GLU A 426 27.92 -49.20 6.94
C GLU A 426 29.29 -48.97 6.26
N SER A 427 29.25 -48.80 4.95
CA SER A 427 30.41 -48.37 4.17
C SER A 427 29.99 -47.12 3.41
N GLU A 428 30.84 -46.09 3.47
CA GLU A 428 30.60 -44.80 2.81
C GLU A 428 30.36 -44.92 1.30
N SER A 429 30.85 -46.00 0.68
CA SER A 429 30.75 -46.26 -0.76
C SER A 429 29.65 -47.24 -1.17
N ALA A 430 28.95 -47.89 -0.22
CA ALA A 430 28.02 -48.97 -0.53
C ALA A 430 26.55 -48.50 -0.53
N THR A 431 25.89 -48.55 -1.68
CA THR A 431 24.43 -48.32 -1.78
C THR A 431 23.68 -49.29 -0.85
N PRO A 432 22.67 -48.86 -0.04
CA PRO A 432 22.00 -49.75 0.89
C PRO A 432 21.20 -50.75 0.08
N ASN A 433 21.56 -52.02 0.19
CA ASN A 433 20.81 -53.12 -0.41
C ASN A 433 20.65 -54.24 0.62
N THR A 434 19.68 -55.11 0.37
CA THR A 434 19.34 -56.23 1.25
C THR A 434 20.49 -57.22 1.45
N ASP A 435 21.37 -57.37 0.46
CA ASP A 435 22.53 -58.29 0.49
C ASP A 435 23.64 -57.84 1.43
N LEU A 436 23.60 -56.59 1.91
CA LEU A 436 24.54 -56.12 2.94
C LEU A 436 24.36 -56.90 4.24
N TRP A 437 23.13 -57.32 4.57
CA TRP A 437 22.82 -58.07 5.77
C TRP A 437 23.48 -59.44 5.76
N LYS A 438 24.41 -59.67 6.68
CA LYS A 438 25.07 -60.96 6.85
C LYS A 438 24.56 -61.63 8.10
N LYS A 439 24.31 -62.95 8.02
CA LYS A 439 24.07 -63.78 9.18
C LYS A 439 25.37 -63.91 9.97
N ILE A 440 25.45 -63.22 11.10
CA ILE A 440 26.64 -63.20 11.95
C ILE A 440 26.64 -64.32 12.99
N GLY A 441 25.47 -64.91 13.27
CA GLY A 441 25.38 -65.96 14.26
C GLY A 441 23.99 -66.59 14.36
N ALA A 442 23.93 -67.69 15.09
CA ALA A 442 22.69 -68.38 15.39
C ALA A 442 22.80 -69.02 16.77
N VAL A 443 21.96 -68.61 17.71
CA VAL A 443 22.05 -69.00 19.13
C VAL A 443 20.81 -69.75 19.57
N ASP A 444 20.98 -70.97 20.09
CA ASP A 444 19.85 -71.78 20.55
C ASP A 444 19.04 -71.04 21.61
N ALA A 445 17.73 -71.24 21.58
CA ALA A 445 16.82 -70.50 22.43
C ALA A 445 17.02 -70.90 23.90
N LEU A 446 17.28 -69.89 24.73
CA LEU A 446 17.30 -69.97 26.19
C LEU A 446 16.18 -69.08 26.76
N PRO A 447 15.85 -69.19 28.06
CA PRO A 447 14.87 -68.31 28.69
C PRO A 447 15.20 -66.82 28.46
N LEU A 448 14.19 -66.03 28.09
CA LEU A 448 14.32 -64.60 27.84
C LEU A 448 14.25 -63.79 29.16
N PRO A 449 14.92 -62.62 29.26
CA PRO A 449 15.71 -61.96 28.21
C PRO A 449 17.06 -62.66 27.97
N MET A 450 17.46 -62.73 26.71
CA MET A 450 18.77 -63.26 26.30
C MET A 450 19.70 -62.13 25.93
N ALA A 451 21.01 -62.33 26.10
CA ALA A 451 22.02 -61.41 25.63
C ALA A 451 23.24 -62.16 25.09
N CYS A 452 23.94 -61.53 24.14
CA CYS A 452 25.24 -61.98 23.70
C CYS A 452 26.16 -60.78 23.46
N THR A 453 27.44 -60.96 23.76
CA THR A 453 28.49 -59.98 23.46
C THR A 453 29.16 -60.35 22.15
N LEU A 454 29.23 -59.39 21.25
CA LEU A 454 29.98 -59.49 20.01
C LEU A 454 31.28 -58.69 20.15
N THR A 455 32.38 -59.27 19.69
CA THR A 455 33.74 -58.71 19.77
C THR A 455 34.29 -58.49 18.36
N HIS A 456 35.42 -57.77 18.25
CA HIS A 456 36.12 -57.47 16.98
C HIS A 456 35.39 -56.52 16.02
N PHE A 457 35.02 -55.35 16.53
CA PHE A 457 34.49 -54.26 15.70
C PHE A 457 35.51 -53.16 15.46
N LYS A 458 35.34 -52.44 14.35
CA LYS A 458 36.18 -51.30 14.00
C LYS A 458 35.63 -50.03 14.67
N ALA A 459 36.47 -49.33 15.41
CA ALA A 459 36.15 -48.02 15.98
C ALA A 459 35.77 -47.00 14.89
N GLY A 460 34.92 -46.03 15.23
CA GLY A 460 34.42 -45.02 14.30
C GLY A 460 33.52 -45.56 13.17
N SER A 461 32.99 -46.77 13.29
CA SER A 461 32.11 -47.38 12.28
C SER A 461 30.68 -47.56 12.79
N MET A 462 29.71 -47.38 11.89
CA MET A 462 28.29 -47.62 12.16
C MET A 462 27.93 -49.08 11.85
N TYR A 463 27.26 -49.73 12.79
CA TYR A 463 26.78 -51.10 12.66
C TYR A 463 25.27 -51.18 12.86
N HIS A 464 24.61 -52.03 12.08
CA HIS A 464 23.19 -52.34 12.25
C HIS A 464 22.99 -53.81 12.55
N PHE A 465 22.00 -54.10 13.38
CA PHE A 465 21.68 -55.43 13.86
C PHE A 465 20.18 -55.68 13.79
N ALA A 466 19.83 -56.93 13.51
CA ALA A 466 18.47 -57.43 13.60
C ALA A 466 18.49 -58.88 14.08
N VAL A 467 17.48 -59.26 14.85
CA VAL A 467 17.33 -60.62 15.39
C VAL A 467 16.00 -61.19 14.95
N CYS A 468 15.98 -62.43 14.46
CA CYS A 468 14.75 -63.16 14.17
C CYS A 468 14.70 -64.47 14.95
N ALA A 469 13.51 -64.87 15.39
CA ALA A 469 13.27 -66.17 15.99
C ALA A 469 13.05 -67.24 14.90
N ILE A 470 13.54 -68.45 15.11
CA ILE A 470 13.23 -69.64 14.31
C ILE A 470 12.45 -70.61 15.19
N SER A 471 11.29 -71.07 14.72
CA SER A 471 10.49 -72.03 15.47
C SER A 471 11.11 -73.44 15.47
N LYS A 472 10.64 -74.33 16.34
CA LYS A 472 11.02 -75.77 16.32
C LYS A 472 10.73 -76.45 14.98
N HIS A 473 9.75 -75.94 14.23
CA HIS A 473 9.39 -76.42 12.90
C HIS A 473 10.19 -75.76 11.77
N SER A 474 11.27 -75.04 12.11
CA SER A 474 12.12 -74.31 11.16
C SER A 474 11.42 -73.14 10.43
N ARG A 475 10.33 -72.62 11.00
CA ARG A 475 9.66 -71.43 10.47
C ARG A 475 10.37 -70.17 10.95
N PRO A 476 10.83 -69.27 10.07
CA PRO A 476 11.35 -67.98 10.49
C PRO A 476 10.21 -67.04 10.93
N GLY A 477 10.47 -66.30 11.99
CA GLY A 477 9.65 -65.18 12.44
C GLY A 477 10.05 -63.88 11.78
N VAL A 478 9.28 -62.84 12.12
CA VAL A 478 9.61 -61.47 11.73
C VAL A 478 10.87 -61.02 12.49
N PHE A 479 11.74 -60.28 11.81
CA PHE A 479 12.87 -59.61 12.44
C PHE A 479 12.40 -58.63 13.53
N SER A 480 13.26 -58.41 14.51
CA SER A 480 13.19 -57.26 15.41
C SER A 480 13.23 -55.94 14.63
N ASN A 481 12.90 -54.84 15.29
CA ASN A 481 13.26 -53.54 14.74
C ASN A 481 14.80 -53.46 14.61
N ILE A 482 15.27 -52.73 13.61
CA ILE A 482 16.70 -52.56 13.36
C ILE A 482 17.31 -51.72 14.48
N GLY A 483 18.27 -52.29 15.21
CA GLY A 483 19.07 -51.53 16.15
C GLY A 483 20.36 -51.08 15.48
N SER A 484 20.76 -49.83 15.72
CA SER A 484 21.97 -49.24 15.13
C SER A 484 22.85 -48.68 16.23
N ILE A 485 24.16 -48.83 16.09
CA ILE A 485 25.12 -48.27 17.04
C ILE A 485 26.36 -47.76 16.31
N ASN A 486 26.80 -46.56 16.70
CA ASN A 486 28.07 -45.99 16.27
C ASN A 486 29.10 -46.28 17.35
N LEU A 487 30.21 -46.91 16.97
CA LEU A 487 31.32 -47.09 17.89
C LEU A 487 32.19 -45.85 17.90
N PRO A 488 32.50 -45.29 19.09
CA PRO A 488 33.31 -44.08 19.20
C PRO A 488 34.73 -44.24 18.64
#